data_AF-X1RHI3-F1
#
_entry.id   AF-X1RHI3-F1
#
_cell.length_a   1.000
_cell.length_b   1.000
_cell.length_c   1.000
_cell.angle_alpha   90.00
_cell.angle_beta   90.00
_cell.angle_gamma   90.00
#
_symmetry.space_group_name_H-M   'P 1'
#
loop_
_entity.id
_entity.type
_entity.pdbx_description
1 polymer ?
#
loop_
_entity_poly.entity_id
_entity_poly.type
_entity_poly.pdbx_seq_one_letter_code
_entity_poly.pdbx_strand_id
1 'polypeptide(L)' 'MNQLEIQDKEWASDWKIIVEVFNTIDHLKGLFESFDVPYLREIQQKVLILNLEKYAWSLQNYIIEKYSRE' A
#
# COMPACT_ATOMS: atom_id res chain seq x y z
N MET A 1 19.46 24.29 0.55
CA MET A 1 18.33 23.60 -0.10
C MET A 1 17.11 24.44 0.13
N ASN A 2 16.35 24.71 -0.92
CA ASN A 2 15.09 25.44 -0.81
C ASN A 2 14.04 24.55 -0.14
N GLN A 3 13.04 25.12 0.55
CA GLN A 3 12.00 24.33 1.24
C GLN A 3 11.25 23.38 0.29
N LEU A 4 10.98 23.84 -0.94
CA LEU A 4 10.41 23.04 -2.03
C LEU A 4 11.24 21.80 -2.37
N GLU A 5 12.58 21.92 -2.41
CA GLU A 5 13.45 20.77 -2.73
C GLU A 5 13.48 19.72 -1.61
N ILE A 6 13.21 20.12 -0.37
CA ILE A 6 13.11 19.20 0.77
C ILE A 6 11.77 18.46 0.68
N GLN A 7 10.69 19.20 0.46
CA GLN A 7 9.34 18.65 0.31
C GLN A 7 9.24 17.67 -0.87
N ASP A 8 9.82 18.00 -2.03
CA ASP A 8 9.84 17.10 -3.18
C ASP A 8 10.56 15.77 -2.88
N LYS A 9 11.66 15.82 -2.12
CA LYS A 9 12.39 14.61 -1.72
C LYS A 9 11.59 13.77 -0.74
N GLU A 10 10.93 14.40 0.22
CA GLU A 10 10.08 13.71 1.18
C GLU A 10 8.87 13.08 0.49
N TRP A 11 8.22 13.81 -0.43
CA TRP A 11 7.14 13.28 -1.27
C TRP A 11 7.58 12.04 -2.05
N ALA A 12 8.73 12.13 -2.74
CA ALA A 12 9.27 11.01 -3.50
C ALA A 12 9.56 9.80 -2.61
N SER A 13 10.07 10.03 -1.39
CA SER A 13 10.32 8.98 -0.41
C SER A 13 9.02 8.31 0.07
N ASP A 14 8.04 9.10 0.50
CA ASP A 14 6.74 8.61 0.97
C ASP A 14 6.00 7.85 -0.15
N TRP A 15 6.06 8.37 -1.38
CA TRP A 15 5.46 7.72 -2.54
C TRP A 15 6.12 6.37 -2.86
N LYS A 16 7.45 6.29 -2.76
CA LYS A 16 8.18 5.04 -2.95
C LYS A 16 7.73 3.98 -1.94
N ILE A 17 7.53 4.36 -0.68
CA ILE A 17 7.04 3.45 0.36
C ILE A 17 5.63 2.95 0.02
N ILE A 18 4.72 3.81 -0.45
CA ILE A 18 3.37 3.39 -0.89
C ILE A 18 3.45 2.38 -2.02
N VAL A 19 4.29 2.61 -3.02
CA VAL A 19 4.50 1.66 -4.12
C VAL A 19 5.01 0.31 -3.60
N GLU A 20 5.97 0.31 -2.67
CA GLU A 20 6.48 -0.91 -2.05
C GLU A 20 5.39 -1.67 -1.25
N VAL A 21 4.48 -0.96 -0.58
CA VAL A 21 3.33 -1.57 0.11
C VAL A 21 2.41 -2.28 -0.89
N PHE A 22 2.00 -1.62 -1.97
CA PHE A 22 1.15 -2.25 -2.98
C PHE A 22 1.82 -3.45 -3.67
N ASN A 23 3.10 -3.33 -4.03
CA ASN A 23 3.88 -4.43 -4.58
C ASN A 23 3.93 -5.64 -3.62
N THR A 24 4.07 -5.37 -2.32
CA THR A 24 4.06 -6.42 -1.29
C THR A 24 2.69 -7.09 -1.17
N ILE A 25 1.60 -6.32 -1.24
CA ILE A 25 0.24 -6.86 -1.24
C ILE A 25 0.02 -7.76 -2.46
N ASP A 26 0.46 -7.34 -3.64
CA ASP A 26 0.34 -8.15 -4.86
C ASP A 26 1.19 -9.42 -4.80
N HIS A 27 2.39 -9.33 -4.23
CA HIS A 27 3.20 -10.52 -3.95
C HIS A 27 2.49 -11.50 -3.00
N LEU A 28 1.88 -10.99 -1.91
CA LEU A 28 1.11 -11.80 -0.97
C LEU A 28 -0.08 -12.48 -1.63
N LYS A 29 -0.79 -11.80 -2.54
CA LYS A 29 -1.88 -12.42 -3.33
C LYS A 29 -1.37 -13.63 -4.11
N GLY A 30 -0.27 -13.48 -4.86
CA GLY A 30 0.32 -14.57 -5.63
C GLY A 30 0.78 -15.74 -4.74
N LEU A 31 1.33 -15.45 -3.55
CA LEU A 31 1.66 -16.50 -2.57
C LEU A 31 0.41 -17.22 -2.06
N PHE A 32 -0.68 -16.50 -1.77
CA PHE A 32 -1.93 -17.10 -1.29
C PHE A 32 -2.59 -18.01 -2.31
N GLU A 33 -2.55 -17.64 -3.59
CA GLU A 33 -3.06 -18.47 -4.70
C GLU A 33 -2.30 -19.79 -4.86
N SER A 34 -1.06 -19.88 -4.37
CA SER A 34 -0.24 -21.10 -4.45
C SER A 34 -0.57 -22.16 -3.40
N PHE A 35 -1.33 -21.81 -2.35
CA PHE A 35 -1.69 -22.75 -1.31
C PHE A 35 -2.96 -23.52 -1.66
N ASP A 36 -2.91 -24.85 -1.56
CA ASP A 36 -4.10 -25.70 -1.58
C ASP A 36 -4.75 -25.68 -0.18
N VAL A 37 -5.80 -24.87 -0.02
CA VAL A 37 -6.49 -24.68 1.25
C VAL A 37 -8.01 -24.87 1.11
N PRO A 38 -8.71 -25.27 2.20
CA PRO A 38 -10.17 -25.35 2.18
C PRO A 38 -10.83 -24.00 1.89
N TYR A 39 -12.02 -24.03 1.31
CA TYR A 39 -12.79 -22.83 0.92
C TYR A 39 -12.85 -21.73 2.00
N LEU A 40 -13.07 -22.09 3.27
CA LEU A 40 -13.11 -21.09 4.34
C LEU A 40 -11.78 -20.32 4.50
N ARG A 41 -10.64 -20.99 4.32
CA ARG A 41 -9.32 -20.37 4.35
C ARG A 41 -9.10 -19.46 3.14
N GLU A 42 -9.54 -19.88 1.96
CA GLU A 42 -9.49 -19.06 0.75
C GLU A 42 -10.27 -17.74 0.93
N ILE A 43 -11.47 -17.81 1.52
CA ILE A 43 -12.25 -16.61 1.85
C ILE A 43 -11.53 -15.72 2.87
N GLN A 44 -10.92 -16.31 3.91
CA GLN A 44 -10.13 -15.55 4.89
C GLN A 44 -8.93 -14.83 4.25
N GLN A 45 -8.23 -15.50 3.33
CA GLN A 45 -7.12 -14.90 2.57
C GLN A 45 -7.60 -13.72 1.73
N LYS A 46 -8.73 -13.86 1.00
CA LYS A 46 -9.33 -12.77 0.20
C LYS A 46 -9.72 -11.57 1.06
N VAL A 47 -10.34 -11.81 2.23
CA VAL A 47 -10.71 -10.74 3.18
C VAL A 47 -9.47 -10.03 3.74
N LEU A 48 -8.40 -10.78 4.06
CA LEU A 48 -7.14 -10.20 4.52
C LEU A 48 -6.54 -9.25 3.47
N ILE A 49 -6.42 -9.72 2.22
CA ILE A 49 -5.93 -8.91 1.11
C ILE A 49 -6.77 -7.64 0.95
N LEU A 50 -8.10 -7.77 0.92
CA LEU A 50 -9.00 -6.63 0.76
C LEU A 50 -8.81 -5.57 1.86
N ASN A 51 -8.59 -6.01 3.11
CA ASN A 51 -8.35 -5.09 4.22
C ASN A 51 -6.99 -4.39 4.12
N LEU A 52 -5.95 -5.11 3.68
CA LEU A 52 -4.63 -4.52 3.44
C LEU A 52 -4.68 -3.47 2.33
N GLU A 53 -5.36 -3.76 1.21
CA GLU A 53 -5.55 -2.81 0.11
C GLU A 53 -6.28 -1.55 0.58
N LYS A 54 -7.40 -1.71 1.29
CA LYS A 54 -8.15 -0.57 1.85
C LYS A 54 -7.28 0.32 2.73
N TYR A 55 -6.43 -0.30 3.54
CA TYR A 55 -5.51 0.46 4.40
C TYR A 55 -4.42 1.16 3.59
N ALA A 56 -3.84 0.51 2.59
CA ALA A 56 -2.86 1.12 1.69
C ALA A 56 -3.45 2.33 0.93
N TRP A 57 -4.69 2.24 0.44
CA TRP A 57 -5.41 3.37 -0.15
C TRP A 57 -5.62 4.52 0.83
N SER A 58 -5.96 4.21 2.08
CA SER A 58 -6.08 5.23 3.14
C SER A 58 -4.75 5.96 3.38
N LEU A 59 -3.63 5.24 3.42
CA LEU A 59 -2.29 5.83 3.56
C LEU A 59 -1.90 6.68 2.35
N GLN A 60 -2.22 6.21 1.14
CA GLN A 60 -2.00 6.99 -0.08
C GLN A 60 -2.75 8.33 -0.03
N ASN A 61 -4.02 8.32 0.38
CA ASN A 61 -4.82 9.53 0.53
C ASN A 61 -4.23 10.46 1.58
N TYR A 62 -3.81 9.91 2.72
CA TYR A 62 -3.12 10.68 3.76
C TYR A 62 -1.86 11.36 3.24
N ILE A 63 -1.03 10.67 2.46
CA ILE A 63 0.16 11.26 1.84
C ILE A 63 -0.24 12.35 0.85
N ILE A 64 -1.20 12.11 -0.06
CA ILE A 64 -1.69 13.15 -0.97
C ILE A 64 -2.13 14.40 -0.19
N GLU A 65 -2.92 14.23 0.87
CA GLU A 65 -3.37 15.34 1.70
C GLU A 65 -2.23 16.07 2.42
N LYS A 66 -1.23 15.35 2.92
CA LYS A 66 -0.05 15.91 3.60
C LYS A 66 0.67 16.94 2.73
N TYR A 67 0.72 16.72 1.42
CA TYR A 67 1.44 17.59 0.48
C TYR A 67 0.51 18.45 -0.40
N SER A 68 -0.81 18.28 -0.32
CA SER A 68 -1.81 19.11 -1.04
C SER A 68 -2.33 20.29 -0.22
N ARG A 69 -2.03 20.35 1.09
CA ARG A 69 -2.45 21.43 2.00
C ARG A 69 -1.41 22.54 2.14
N GLU A 70 -0.36 22.52 1.31
CA GLU A 70 0.62 23.59 1.12
C GLU A 70 0.42 24.25 -0.25
#